data_AF-A0A7C2I0S2-F1
#
_entry.id   AF-A0A7C2I0S2-F1
#
_cell.length_a   1.000
_cell.length_b   1.000
_cell.length_c   1.000
_cell.angle_alpha   90.00
_cell.angle_beta   90.00
_cell.angle_gamma   90.00
#
_symmetry.space_group_name_H-M   'P 1'
#
loop_
_entity.id
_entity.type
_entity.pdbx_description
1 polymer ?
#
loop_
_entity_poly.entity_id
_entity_poly.type
_entity_poly.pdbx_seq_one_letter_code
_entity_poly.pdbx_strand_id
1 'polypeptide(L)'
;REEHIVALADVRFANGGDRELVTRLLDEPRLAGIVAYAGWNTCSNALGSVISQAIVAFHLRANTLPGNDRRYRHALFRRLLDDWGYQSVVRPQLDRWLSERGGHPTDLGELEAEAEQIALARLRDDALGPLQRSFRYHPISLHRATFPWHRLFEVRLALDVTAAGRGRPGITVVDYDPRWPAIYEENRAAIVRALGPLVRGIEHIGSTAVPGLAAKPVIDIMVGVTADDLDRIIEPLLGIGYEYSPDWEISMPLRRYFRRIAADNEDTHHVHVVPYGEEFWTRHLRFRDYLRSHPEAARAYGDLKKRLAGEHRGSIDYTFAKAEFIRSVEASAGVVHRR
;
A
#
# COMPACT_ATOMS: atom_id res chain seq x y z
N ARG A 1 0.07 -2.44 -22.43
CA ARG A 1 0.75 -3.73 -22.07
C ARG A 1 -0.12 -4.40 -21.03
N GLU A 2 -0.35 -5.70 -21.13
CA GLU A 2 -0.98 -6.44 -20.02
C GLU A 2 -0.06 -6.34 -18.81
N GLU A 3 -0.55 -5.75 -17.74
CA GLU A 3 0.14 -5.76 -16.46
C GLU A 3 0.13 -7.19 -15.94
N HIS A 4 1.30 -7.81 -15.84
CA HIS A 4 1.45 -9.16 -15.32
C HIS A 4 1.75 -9.14 -13.81
N ILE A 5 1.28 -10.16 -13.11
CA ILE A 5 1.70 -10.41 -11.73
C ILE A 5 3.09 -11.04 -11.79
N VAL A 6 4.08 -10.36 -11.23
CA VAL A 6 5.48 -10.81 -11.25
C VAL A 6 5.86 -11.31 -9.87
N ALA A 7 6.38 -12.52 -9.82
CA ALA A 7 6.78 -13.20 -8.58
C ALA A 7 8.13 -13.90 -8.81
N LEU A 8 9.00 -13.92 -7.80
CA LEU A 8 10.37 -14.40 -7.94
C LEU A 8 10.65 -15.57 -6.97
N ALA A 9 10.97 -16.74 -7.53
CA ALA A 9 11.51 -17.87 -6.78
C ALA A 9 13.02 -17.96 -7.03
N ASP A 10 13.80 -17.75 -5.97
CA ASP A 10 15.24 -17.93 -5.99
C ASP A 10 15.57 -19.38 -5.63
N VAL A 11 16.00 -20.15 -6.62
CA VAL A 11 16.16 -21.61 -6.50
C VAL A 11 17.59 -22.06 -6.80
N ARG A 12 18.54 -21.12 -6.85
CA ARG A 12 19.95 -21.44 -7.13
C ARG A 12 20.59 -22.21 -5.98
N PHE A 13 20.32 -21.78 -4.74
CA PHE A 13 20.90 -22.35 -3.54
C PHE A 13 19.81 -22.91 -2.63
N ALA A 14 20.20 -23.88 -1.81
CA ALA A 14 19.38 -24.31 -0.67
C ALA A 14 19.69 -23.42 0.53
N ASN A 15 18.70 -23.25 1.41
CA ASN A 15 18.79 -22.48 2.65
C ASN A 15 19.16 -21.00 2.47
N GLY A 16 18.77 -20.35 1.38
CA GLY A 16 18.93 -18.90 1.22
C GLY A 16 18.92 -18.45 -0.23
N GLY A 17 18.55 -17.19 -0.44
CA GLY A 17 18.64 -16.54 -1.74
C GLY A 17 20.07 -16.33 -2.25
N ASP A 18 20.21 -16.26 -3.57
CA ASP A 18 21.42 -15.86 -4.25
C ASP A 18 21.72 -14.37 -3.97
N ARG A 19 22.79 -14.15 -3.19
CA ARG A 19 23.26 -12.82 -2.81
C ARG A 19 23.53 -11.93 -4.02
N GLU A 20 24.12 -12.47 -5.09
CA GLU A 20 24.49 -11.70 -6.27
C GLU A 20 23.23 -11.31 -7.06
N LEU A 21 22.30 -12.24 -7.21
CA LEU A 21 21.00 -11.98 -7.84
C LEU A 21 20.26 -10.87 -7.11
N VAL A 22 20.04 -11.01 -5.80
CA VAL A 22 19.25 -10.03 -5.04
C VAL A 22 19.95 -8.68 -4.99
N THR A 23 21.28 -8.64 -4.86
CA THR A 23 22.03 -7.38 -4.91
C THR A 23 21.80 -6.64 -6.23
N ARG A 24 21.85 -7.34 -7.36
CA ARG A 24 21.57 -6.73 -8.68
C ARG A 24 20.11 -6.30 -8.83
N LEU A 25 19.18 -7.07 -8.27
CA LEU A 25 17.76 -6.73 -8.31
C LEU A 25 17.45 -5.48 -7.48
N LEU A 26 18.17 -5.22 -6.39
CA LEU A 26 17.97 -4.02 -5.58
C LEU A 26 18.26 -2.73 -6.35
N ASP A 27 19.12 -2.79 -7.36
CA ASP A 27 19.43 -1.67 -8.26
C ASP A 27 18.42 -1.54 -9.43
N GLU A 28 17.51 -2.50 -9.59
CA GLU A 28 16.48 -2.49 -10.63
C GLU A 28 15.20 -1.80 -10.13
N PRO A 29 14.80 -0.64 -10.68
CA PRO A 29 13.59 0.08 -10.25
C PRO A 29 12.31 -0.78 -10.29
N ARG A 30 12.26 -1.76 -11.19
CA ARG A 30 11.11 -2.68 -11.32
C ARG A 30 10.98 -3.69 -10.18
N LEU A 31 12.00 -3.88 -9.34
CA LEU A 31 11.92 -4.80 -8.19
C LEU A 31 10.75 -4.45 -7.28
N ALA A 32 10.43 -3.15 -7.12
CA ALA A 32 9.31 -2.70 -6.30
C ALA A 32 7.94 -3.24 -6.74
N GLY A 33 7.84 -3.68 -8.00
CA GLY A 33 6.64 -4.24 -8.62
C GLY A 33 6.48 -5.75 -8.45
N ILE A 34 7.44 -6.47 -7.87
CA ILE A 34 7.22 -7.89 -7.58
C ILE A 34 6.21 -8.03 -6.44
N VAL A 35 5.37 -9.06 -6.54
CA VAL A 35 4.39 -9.35 -5.50
C VAL A 35 4.99 -10.32 -4.47
N ALA A 36 5.73 -11.35 -4.91
CA ALA A 36 6.25 -12.39 -4.03
C ALA A 36 7.74 -12.67 -4.24
N TYR A 37 8.40 -13.09 -3.17
CA TYR A 37 9.78 -13.58 -3.16
C TYR A 37 9.88 -14.79 -2.23
N ALA A 38 10.66 -15.80 -2.61
CA ALA A 38 11.17 -16.82 -1.69
C ALA A 38 12.48 -17.42 -2.21
N GLY A 39 13.41 -17.69 -1.31
CA GLY A 39 14.70 -18.33 -1.58
C GLY A 39 15.07 -19.42 -0.57
N TRP A 40 14.15 -19.76 0.34
CA TRP A 40 14.40 -20.70 1.43
C TRP A 40 13.21 -21.66 1.62
N ASN A 41 13.39 -22.93 2.00
CA ASN A 41 14.62 -23.68 2.31
C ASN A 41 15.10 -24.52 1.12
N THR A 42 14.16 -25.23 0.49
CA THR A 42 14.39 -26.08 -0.70
C THR A 42 13.71 -25.46 -1.91
N CYS A 43 14.06 -25.89 -3.12
CA CYS A 43 13.42 -25.40 -4.35
C CYS A 43 11.90 -25.57 -4.31
N SER A 44 11.40 -26.69 -3.81
CA SER A 44 9.96 -26.95 -3.67
C SER A 44 9.28 -26.00 -2.68
N ASN A 45 9.92 -25.68 -1.56
CA ASN A 45 9.37 -24.73 -0.58
C ASN A 45 9.34 -23.30 -1.13
N ALA A 46 10.39 -22.90 -1.83
CA ALA A 46 10.47 -21.59 -2.47
C ALA A 46 9.38 -21.44 -3.55
N LEU A 47 9.30 -22.40 -4.47
CA LEU A 47 8.28 -22.41 -5.53
C LEU A 47 6.85 -22.42 -4.96
N GLY A 48 6.57 -23.29 -3.98
CA GLY A 48 5.25 -23.35 -3.34
C GLY A 48 4.86 -22.03 -2.69
N SER A 49 5.77 -21.41 -1.94
CA SER A 49 5.54 -20.12 -1.28
C SER A 49 5.25 -18.99 -2.27
N VAL A 50 6.04 -18.92 -3.34
CA VAL A 50 5.92 -17.88 -4.37
C VAL A 50 4.62 -18.04 -5.16
N ILE A 51 4.28 -19.26 -5.58
CA ILE A 51 3.03 -19.54 -6.31
C ILE A 51 1.82 -19.21 -5.44
N SER A 52 1.80 -19.65 -4.17
CA SER A 52 0.68 -19.35 -3.26
C SER A 52 0.49 -17.85 -3.06
N GLN A 53 1.58 -17.10 -2.86
CA GLN A 53 1.50 -15.64 -2.70
C GLN A 53 1.07 -14.94 -4.00
N ALA A 54 1.52 -15.41 -5.16
CA ALA A 54 1.11 -14.86 -6.46
C ALA A 54 -0.38 -15.10 -6.74
N ILE A 55 -0.93 -16.27 -6.38
CA ILE A 55 -2.36 -16.59 -6.47
C ILE A 55 -3.19 -15.65 -5.60
N VAL A 56 -2.76 -15.38 -4.37
CA VAL A 56 -3.45 -14.40 -3.50
C VAL A 56 -3.44 -13.01 -4.13
N ALA A 57 -2.30 -12.56 -4.65
CA ALA A 57 -2.22 -11.28 -5.36
C ALA A 57 -3.15 -11.23 -6.59
N PHE A 58 -3.26 -12.34 -7.33
CA PHE A 58 -4.21 -12.47 -8.44
C PHE A 58 -5.65 -12.28 -7.99
N HIS A 59 -6.07 -12.95 -6.94
CA HIS A 59 -7.44 -12.83 -6.45
C HIS A 59 -7.75 -11.47 -5.81
N LEU A 60 -6.76 -10.81 -5.20
CA LEU A 60 -6.90 -9.42 -4.74
C LEU A 60 -7.10 -8.47 -5.92
N ARG A 61 -6.32 -8.65 -6.99
CA ARG A 61 -6.42 -7.85 -8.21
C ARG A 61 -7.70 -8.09 -8.99
N ALA A 62 -8.13 -9.34 -9.07
CA ALA A 62 -9.41 -9.72 -9.67
C ALA A 62 -10.61 -9.39 -8.77
N ASN A 63 -10.39 -8.86 -7.56
CA ASN A 63 -11.41 -8.55 -6.57
C ASN A 63 -12.34 -9.75 -6.27
N THR A 64 -11.80 -10.97 -6.33
CA THR A 64 -12.54 -12.22 -6.05
C THR A 64 -12.43 -12.65 -4.58
N LEU A 65 -11.56 -12.00 -3.80
CA LEU A 65 -11.40 -12.22 -2.36
C LEU A 65 -11.36 -10.88 -1.63
N PRO A 66 -11.95 -10.78 -0.43
CA PRO A 66 -11.79 -9.60 0.41
C PRO A 66 -10.35 -9.51 0.93
N GLY A 67 -9.74 -8.32 0.93
CA GLY A 67 -8.40 -8.14 1.48
C GLY A 67 -7.80 -6.79 1.12
N ASN A 68 -6.58 -6.54 1.59
CA ASN A 68 -5.80 -5.35 1.23
C ASN A 68 -4.32 -5.66 1.05
N ASP A 69 -3.67 -4.83 0.25
CA ASP A 69 -2.27 -5.02 -0.13
C ASP A 69 -1.32 -4.79 1.04
N ARG A 70 -1.75 -4.05 2.06
CA ARG A 70 -0.96 -3.81 3.28
C ARG A 70 -0.61 -5.12 4.00
N ARG A 71 -1.58 -6.03 4.13
CA ARG A 71 -1.34 -7.35 4.74
C ARG A 71 -0.43 -8.20 3.87
N TYR A 72 -0.58 -8.09 2.56
CA TYR A 72 0.21 -8.83 1.60
C TYR A 72 1.69 -8.44 1.62
N ARG A 73 1.99 -7.14 1.56
CA ARG A 73 3.37 -6.63 1.52
C ARG A 73 4.18 -7.04 2.76
N HIS A 74 3.53 -7.26 3.91
CA HIS A 74 4.18 -7.84 5.09
C HIS A 74 4.82 -9.19 4.81
N ALA A 75 4.13 -10.07 4.07
CA ALA A 75 4.66 -11.38 3.70
C ALA A 75 5.85 -11.28 2.74
N LEU A 76 5.78 -10.38 1.76
CA LEU A 76 6.88 -10.12 0.82
C LEU A 76 8.14 -9.65 1.56
N PHE A 77 8.03 -8.60 2.38
CA PHE A 77 9.18 -8.05 3.09
C PHE A 77 9.74 -9.02 4.14
N ARG A 78 8.88 -9.80 4.80
CA ARG A 78 9.33 -10.87 5.68
C ARG A 78 10.19 -11.88 4.93
N ARG A 79 9.78 -12.31 3.73
CA ARG A 79 10.56 -13.26 2.91
C ARG A 79 11.86 -12.67 2.39
N LEU A 80 11.86 -11.42 1.93
CA LEU A 80 13.10 -10.76 1.49
C LEU A 80 14.09 -10.64 2.66
N LEU A 81 13.63 -10.24 3.84
CA LEU A 81 14.49 -10.08 5.01
C LEU A 81 14.92 -11.42 5.63
N ASP A 82 14.11 -12.47 5.58
CA ASP A 82 14.49 -13.79 6.09
C ASP A 82 15.33 -14.56 5.06
N ASP A 83 14.72 -14.96 3.93
CA ASP A 83 15.32 -15.84 2.94
C ASP A 83 16.60 -15.25 2.31
N TRP A 84 16.67 -13.93 2.09
CA TRP A 84 17.89 -13.26 1.62
C TRP A 84 18.65 -12.56 2.75
N GLY A 85 18.01 -11.59 3.41
CA GLY A 85 18.69 -10.75 4.40
C GLY A 85 19.32 -11.57 5.53
N TYR A 86 18.56 -12.44 6.17
CA TYR A 86 19.04 -13.23 7.28
C TYR A 86 19.84 -14.43 6.79
N GLN A 87 19.20 -15.35 6.07
CA GLN A 87 19.79 -16.64 5.72
C GLN A 87 21.06 -16.47 4.87
N SER A 88 21.02 -15.52 3.94
CA SER A 88 22.10 -15.33 3.00
C SER A 88 23.08 -14.31 3.52
N VAL A 89 22.68 -13.14 4.02
CA VAL A 89 23.64 -12.08 4.39
C VAL A 89 24.13 -12.19 5.83
N VAL A 90 23.23 -12.29 6.81
CA VAL A 90 23.56 -12.16 8.24
C VAL A 90 24.00 -13.47 8.91
N ARG A 91 23.31 -14.58 8.63
CA ARG A 91 23.52 -15.88 9.30
C ARG A 91 24.98 -16.37 9.20
N PRO A 92 25.68 -16.29 8.05
CA PRO A 92 27.09 -16.70 7.97
C PRO A 92 28.04 -15.80 8.78
N GLN A 93 27.65 -14.56 9.08
CA GLN A 93 28.42 -13.69 9.96
C GLN A 93 28.22 -14.08 11.43
N LEU A 94 26.98 -14.38 11.82
CA LEU A 94 26.64 -14.87 13.15
C LEU A 94 27.29 -16.22 13.44
N ASP A 95 27.31 -17.12 12.48
CA ASP A 95 27.94 -18.45 12.62
C ASP A 95 29.45 -18.34 12.94
N ARG A 96 30.15 -17.42 12.25
CA ARG A 96 31.55 -17.10 12.55
C ARG A 96 31.71 -16.47 13.94
N TRP A 97 30.91 -15.45 14.25
CA TRP A 97 30.92 -14.76 15.54
C TRP A 97 30.69 -15.72 16.72
N LEU A 98 29.78 -16.68 16.53
CA LEU A 98 29.43 -17.70 17.52
C LEU A 98 30.58 -18.69 17.72
N SER A 99 31.18 -19.15 16.62
CA SER A 99 32.33 -20.07 16.63
C SER A 99 33.54 -19.46 17.35
N GLU A 100 33.80 -18.16 17.16
CA GLU A 100 34.88 -17.42 17.84
C GLU A 100 34.69 -17.34 19.38
N ARG A 101 33.49 -17.57 19.87
CA ARG A 101 33.12 -17.53 21.30
C ARG A 101 32.83 -18.92 21.89
N GLY A 102 33.11 -19.99 21.13
CA GLY A 102 32.86 -21.37 21.56
C GLY A 102 31.38 -21.78 21.58
N GLY A 103 30.49 -20.99 20.98
CA GLY A 103 29.08 -21.36 20.82
C GLY A 103 28.84 -22.30 19.65
N HIS A 104 27.61 -22.82 19.53
CA HIS A 104 27.24 -23.76 18.47
C HIS A 104 25.94 -23.34 17.74
N PRO A 105 25.87 -23.39 16.40
CA PRO A 105 24.73 -22.85 15.65
C PRO A 105 23.41 -23.59 15.88
N THR A 106 23.45 -24.79 16.48
CA THR A 106 22.28 -25.59 16.82
C THR A 106 21.80 -25.42 18.26
N ASP A 107 22.57 -24.72 19.10
CA ASP A 107 22.24 -24.40 20.50
C ASP A 107 22.99 -23.12 20.90
N LEU A 108 22.26 -22.01 20.97
CA LEU A 108 22.84 -20.70 21.22
C LEU A 108 23.20 -20.47 22.69
N GLY A 109 22.60 -21.21 23.62
CA GLY A 109 22.83 -21.07 25.06
C GLY A 109 22.82 -19.61 25.53
N GLU A 110 23.83 -19.26 26.33
CA GLU A 110 23.99 -17.92 26.92
C GLU A 110 24.25 -16.81 25.88
N LEU A 111 24.68 -17.18 24.67
CA LEU A 111 25.00 -16.25 23.58
C LEU A 111 23.76 -15.82 22.78
N GLU A 112 22.59 -16.40 23.03
CA GLU A 112 21.36 -16.14 22.27
C GLU A 112 20.97 -14.66 22.27
N ALA A 113 20.90 -14.03 23.44
CA ALA A 113 20.47 -12.63 23.55
C ALA A 113 21.39 -11.68 22.78
N GLU A 114 22.70 -11.90 22.83
CA GLU A 114 23.68 -11.11 22.08
C GLU A 114 23.56 -11.38 20.57
N ALA A 115 23.38 -12.65 20.17
CA ALA A 115 23.16 -13.04 18.78
C ALA A 115 21.90 -12.36 18.20
N GLU A 116 20.81 -12.25 18.97
CA GLU A 116 19.58 -11.56 18.55
C GLU A 116 19.81 -10.06 18.30
N GLN A 117 20.58 -9.40 19.18
CA GLN A 117 20.94 -7.98 19.00
C GLN A 117 21.80 -7.77 17.76
N ILE A 118 22.80 -8.64 17.54
CA ILE A 118 23.66 -8.58 16.37
C ILE A 118 22.85 -8.85 15.09
N ALA A 119 21.97 -9.86 15.11
CA ALA A 119 21.10 -10.18 13.98
C ALA A 119 20.23 -8.98 13.59
N LEU A 120 19.61 -8.33 14.59
CA LEU A 120 18.77 -7.15 14.37
C LEU A 120 19.56 -5.98 13.79
N ALA A 121 20.74 -5.67 14.35
CA ALA A 121 21.59 -4.60 13.86
C ALA A 121 22.05 -4.86 12.42
N ARG A 122 22.56 -6.06 12.13
CA ARG A 122 23.03 -6.45 10.79
C ARG A 122 21.91 -6.49 9.76
N LEU A 123 20.72 -6.96 10.13
CA LEU A 123 19.56 -6.91 9.23
C LEU A 123 19.17 -5.47 8.87
N ARG A 124 19.28 -4.52 9.80
CA ARG A 124 19.00 -3.10 9.52
C ARG A 124 20.04 -2.52 8.56
N ASP A 125 21.31 -2.76 8.83
CA ASP A 125 22.41 -2.13 8.09
C ASP A 125 22.63 -2.78 6.71
N ASP A 126 22.72 -4.11 6.67
CA ASP A 126 23.19 -4.85 5.50
C ASP A 126 22.05 -5.24 4.54
N ALA A 127 20.80 -5.31 5.02
CA ALA A 127 19.66 -5.79 4.22
C ALA A 127 18.53 -4.75 4.08
N LEU A 128 18.08 -4.18 5.19
CA LEU A 128 16.95 -3.25 5.20
C LEU A 128 17.26 -1.93 4.50
N GLY A 129 18.44 -1.36 4.72
CA GLY A 129 18.87 -0.12 4.05
C GLY A 129 18.79 -0.23 2.52
N PRO A 130 19.40 -1.24 1.89
CA PRO A 130 19.24 -1.52 0.46
C PRO A 130 17.78 -1.73 0.02
N LEU A 131 17.02 -2.58 0.73
CA LEU A 131 15.61 -2.81 0.42
C LEU A 131 14.78 -1.52 0.45
N GLN A 132 15.02 -0.66 1.44
CA GLN A 132 14.26 0.58 1.59
C GLN A 132 14.48 1.56 0.42
N ARG A 133 15.65 1.51 -0.25
CA ARG A 133 15.90 2.30 -1.46
C ARG A 133 15.04 1.84 -2.63
N SER A 134 14.98 0.53 -2.88
CA SER A 134 14.16 -0.04 -3.95
C SER A 134 12.67 0.11 -3.65
N PHE A 135 12.28 -0.02 -2.39
CA PHE A 135 10.89 0.09 -1.91
C PHE A 135 10.63 1.42 -1.18
N ARG A 136 11.12 2.54 -1.71
CA ARG A 136 11.06 3.89 -1.11
C ARG A 136 9.67 4.34 -0.62
N TYR A 137 8.59 3.86 -1.24
CA TYR A 137 7.21 4.21 -0.89
C TYR A 137 6.54 3.23 0.08
N HIS A 138 7.29 2.23 0.54
CA HIS A 138 6.87 1.24 1.53
C HIS A 138 7.84 1.30 2.70
N PRO A 139 7.65 2.23 3.66
CA PRO A 139 8.48 2.29 4.84
C PRO A 139 8.39 0.99 5.65
N ILE A 140 9.55 0.43 5.98
CA ILE A 140 9.66 -0.80 6.78
C ILE A 140 10.37 -0.46 8.09
N SER A 141 9.73 -0.77 9.20
CA SER A 141 10.34 -0.71 10.53
C SER A 141 10.60 -2.12 11.03
N LEU A 142 11.86 -2.47 11.24
CA LEU A 142 12.26 -3.75 11.85
C LEU A 142 12.53 -3.53 13.34
N HIS A 143 11.70 -4.12 14.19
CA HIS A 143 11.72 -3.90 15.64
C HIS A 143 12.52 -4.96 16.39
N ARG A 144 12.38 -6.23 15.99
CA ARG A 144 12.99 -7.36 16.69
C ARG A 144 13.37 -8.48 15.72
N ALA A 145 14.47 -9.15 16.02
CA ALA A 145 14.88 -10.43 15.44
C ALA A 145 15.07 -11.41 16.60
N THR A 146 14.46 -12.59 16.54
CA THR A 146 14.57 -13.62 17.60
C THR A 146 14.78 -15.01 17.03
N PHE A 147 15.37 -15.94 17.78
CA PHE A 147 15.59 -17.32 17.33
C PHE A 147 14.58 -18.29 17.96
N PRO A 148 13.47 -18.62 17.29
CA PRO A 148 12.36 -19.37 17.89
C PRO A 148 12.69 -20.83 18.27
N TRP A 149 13.84 -21.33 17.83
CA TRP A 149 14.30 -22.70 18.06
C TRP A 149 15.61 -22.76 18.85
N HIS A 150 16.07 -21.64 19.42
CA HIS A 150 17.36 -21.53 20.11
C HIS A 150 18.57 -21.95 19.25
N ARG A 151 18.47 -21.71 17.93
CA ARG A 151 19.46 -22.04 16.91
C ARG A 151 19.43 -21.05 15.75
N LEU A 152 20.53 -20.91 15.01
CA LEU A 152 20.65 -20.00 13.86
C LEU A 152 19.84 -20.44 12.62
N PHE A 153 19.03 -21.49 12.69
CA PHE A 153 18.33 -22.06 11.54
C PHE A 153 17.23 -21.15 10.96
N GLU A 154 16.47 -20.46 11.81
CA GLU A 154 15.35 -19.60 11.43
C GLU A 154 15.40 -18.33 12.27
N VAL A 155 15.04 -17.19 11.67
CA VAL A 155 14.83 -15.94 12.40
C VAL A 155 13.35 -15.56 12.39
N ARG A 156 12.84 -15.19 13.56
CA ARG A 156 11.52 -14.56 13.67
C ARG A 156 11.69 -13.06 13.71
N LEU A 157 11.16 -12.40 12.68
CA LEU A 157 11.16 -10.95 12.55
C LEU A 157 9.85 -10.34 13.05
N ALA A 158 9.95 -9.31 13.89
CA ALA A 158 8.87 -8.39 14.19
C ALA A 158 9.10 -7.11 13.38
N LEU A 159 8.29 -6.92 12.34
CA LEU A 159 8.40 -5.79 11.42
C LEU A 159 7.03 -5.18 11.17
N ASP A 160 7.01 -3.89 10.88
CA ASP A 160 5.86 -3.17 10.37
C ASP A 160 6.16 -2.63 8.98
N VAL A 161 5.25 -2.90 8.05
CA VAL A 161 5.25 -2.28 6.73
C VAL A 161 4.21 -1.17 6.81
N THR A 162 4.65 0.00 7.25
CA THR A 162 3.73 1.12 7.45
C THR A 162 3.82 2.07 6.28
N ALA A 163 2.68 2.53 5.76
CA ALA A 163 2.59 3.91 5.29
C ALA A 163 2.27 4.79 6.51
N ALA A 164 3.21 4.93 7.46
CA ALA A 164 3.01 5.59 8.75
C ALA A 164 1.66 5.23 9.41
N GLY A 165 1.68 4.22 10.29
CA GLY A 165 0.56 3.91 11.17
C GLY A 165 0.35 5.06 12.16
N ARG A 166 -0.23 6.15 11.69
CA ARG A 166 -0.60 7.29 12.53
C ARG A 166 -1.99 7.02 13.08
N GLY A 167 -2.19 7.34 14.37
CA GLY A 167 -3.42 7.03 15.12
C GLY A 167 -4.66 7.37 14.31
N ARG A 168 -5.63 6.45 14.29
CA ARG A 168 -6.87 6.62 13.53
C ARG A 168 -7.67 7.74 14.18
N PRO A 169 -7.80 8.91 13.54
CA PRO A 169 -8.66 9.92 14.08
C PRO A 169 -10.12 9.44 14.03
N GLY A 170 -10.96 10.02 14.88
CA GLY A 170 -12.39 9.74 14.86
C GLY A 170 -13.01 10.03 13.49
N ILE A 171 -14.12 9.38 13.18
CA ILE A 171 -14.86 9.66 11.96
C ILE A 171 -15.73 10.89 12.21
N THR A 172 -15.26 12.06 11.78
CA THR A 172 -16.06 13.29 11.87
C THR A 172 -16.77 13.55 10.55
N VAL A 173 -18.11 13.64 10.60
CA VAL A 173 -18.95 14.05 9.47
C VAL A 173 -19.58 15.39 9.83
N VAL A 174 -19.34 16.39 8.98
CA VAL A 174 -19.84 17.75 9.14
C VAL A 174 -20.90 18.06 8.07
N ASP A 175 -21.71 19.07 8.32
CA ASP A 175 -22.61 19.61 7.30
C ASP A 175 -21.81 20.22 6.13
N TYR A 176 -22.50 20.41 5.00
CA TYR A 176 -21.87 20.90 3.78
C TYR A 176 -21.25 22.28 4.00
N ASP A 177 -19.98 22.43 3.62
CA ASP A 177 -19.28 23.71 3.66
C ASP A 177 -19.25 24.33 2.25
N PRO A 178 -19.86 25.52 2.04
CA PRO A 178 -19.86 26.19 0.73
C PRO A 178 -18.48 26.64 0.26
N ARG A 179 -17.44 26.53 1.10
CA ARG A 179 -16.05 26.82 0.72
C ARG A 179 -15.37 25.66 0.01
N TRP A 180 -15.88 24.43 0.11
CA TRP A 180 -15.24 23.25 -0.51
C TRP A 180 -14.97 23.38 -2.02
N PRO A 181 -15.87 23.97 -2.84
CA PRO A 181 -15.59 24.20 -4.26
C PRO A 181 -14.38 25.13 -4.49
N ALA A 182 -14.23 26.19 -3.68
CA ALA A 182 -13.09 27.10 -3.81
C ALA A 182 -11.77 26.42 -3.42
N ILE A 183 -11.78 25.63 -2.33
CA ILE A 183 -10.63 24.82 -1.91
C ILE A 183 -10.25 23.82 -3.02
N TYR A 184 -11.24 23.18 -3.64
CA TYR A 184 -10.99 22.32 -4.79
C TYR A 184 -10.32 23.07 -5.95
N GLU A 185 -10.82 24.23 -6.35
CA GLU A 185 -10.28 24.98 -7.49
C GLU A 185 -8.83 25.45 -7.26
N GLU A 186 -8.49 25.85 -6.04
CA GLU A 186 -7.11 26.20 -5.66
C GLU A 186 -6.15 25.01 -5.86
N ASN A 187 -6.55 23.82 -5.39
CA ASN A 187 -5.77 22.59 -5.53
C ASN A 187 -5.73 22.11 -6.98
N ARG A 188 -6.85 22.20 -7.72
CA ARG A 188 -6.91 21.91 -9.15
C ARG A 188 -5.88 22.77 -9.89
N ALA A 189 -5.84 24.07 -9.62
CA ALA A 189 -4.86 24.97 -10.25
C ALA A 189 -3.41 24.59 -9.91
N ALA A 190 -3.13 24.21 -8.66
CA ALA A 190 -1.80 23.73 -8.26
C ALA A 190 -1.40 22.44 -8.99
N ILE A 191 -2.30 21.46 -9.09
CA ILE A 191 -2.08 20.20 -9.79
C ILE A 191 -1.86 20.44 -11.29
N VAL A 192 -2.67 21.29 -11.93
CA VAL A 192 -2.48 21.64 -13.35
C VAL A 192 -1.11 22.25 -13.59
N ARG A 193 -0.65 23.16 -12.72
CA ARG A 193 0.68 23.76 -12.82
C ARG A 193 1.81 22.73 -12.65
N ALA A 194 1.65 21.77 -11.74
CA ALA A 194 2.65 20.74 -11.48
C ALA A 194 2.73 19.67 -12.58
N LEU A 195 1.59 19.26 -13.14
CA LEU A 195 1.50 18.15 -14.09
C LEU A 195 1.51 18.58 -15.56
N GLY A 196 1.09 19.81 -15.84
CA GLY A 196 1.07 20.40 -17.18
C GLY A 196 0.39 19.49 -18.23
N PRO A 197 1.10 19.09 -19.30
CA PRO A 197 0.52 18.36 -20.42
C PRO A 197 0.12 16.91 -20.12
N LEU A 198 0.49 16.37 -18.94
CA LEU A 198 0.08 15.03 -18.52
C LEU A 198 -1.42 14.96 -18.22
N VAL A 199 -2.03 16.09 -17.86
CA VAL A 199 -3.44 16.17 -17.45
C VAL A 199 -4.36 16.08 -18.67
N ARG A 200 -5.26 15.10 -18.65
CA ARG A 200 -6.38 14.95 -19.60
C ARG A 200 -7.71 15.47 -19.04
N GLY A 201 -7.85 15.47 -17.72
CA GLY A 201 -8.98 16.09 -17.02
C GLY A 201 -8.75 16.11 -15.51
N ILE A 202 -9.42 17.02 -14.81
CA ILE A 202 -9.44 17.07 -13.33
C ILE A 202 -10.85 17.38 -12.88
N GLU A 203 -11.35 16.57 -11.94
CA GLU A 203 -12.73 16.61 -11.47
C GLU A 203 -12.79 16.60 -9.94
N HIS A 204 -13.69 17.41 -9.38
CA HIS A 204 -14.07 17.33 -7.97
C HIS A 204 -15.02 16.15 -7.83
N ILE A 205 -14.63 15.16 -7.03
CA ILE A 205 -15.43 13.97 -6.77
C ILE A 205 -15.72 13.82 -5.27
N GLY A 206 -16.32 12.69 -4.89
CA GLY A 206 -16.65 12.41 -3.51
C GLY A 206 -17.81 13.26 -3.01
N SER A 207 -18.02 13.24 -1.69
CA SER A 207 -19.19 13.88 -1.08
C SER A 207 -19.06 15.41 -1.03
N THR A 208 -17.85 15.95 -0.92
CA THR A 208 -17.61 17.40 -0.87
C THR A 208 -17.90 18.08 -2.21
N ALA A 209 -17.99 17.31 -3.30
CA ALA A 209 -18.40 17.79 -4.62
C ALA A 209 -19.93 17.91 -4.80
N VAL A 210 -20.74 17.45 -3.84
CA VAL A 210 -22.22 17.48 -3.94
C VAL A 210 -22.75 18.58 -3.01
N PRO A 211 -23.28 19.69 -3.55
CA PRO A 211 -23.85 20.76 -2.74
C PRO A 211 -24.91 20.26 -1.75
N GLY A 212 -24.80 20.69 -0.49
CA GLY A 212 -25.72 20.30 0.59
C GLY A 212 -25.49 18.92 1.21
N LEU A 213 -24.55 18.12 0.69
CA LEU A 213 -24.26 16.79 1.24
C LEU A 213 -23.28 16.86 2.42
N ALA A 214 -23.71 16.42 3.61
CA ALA A 214 -22.85 16.25 4.77
C ALA A 214 -21.70 15.27 4.46
N ALA A 215 -20.47 15.56 4.87
CA ALA A 215 -19.29 14.79 4.47
C ALA A 215 -18.19 14.83 5.54
N LYS A 216 -17.19 13.96 5.38
CA LYS A 216 -15.88 14.22 6.01
C LYS A 216 -15.28 15.46 5.33
N PRO A 217 -14.61 16.36 6.06
CA PRO A 217 -14.03 17.57 5.50
C PRO A 217 -12.73 17.29 4.71
N VAL A 218 -12.83 16.38 3.73
CA VAL A 218 -11.72 15.94 2.86
C VAL A 218 -12.11 16.20 1.42
N ILE A 219 -11.26 16.91 0.69
CA ILE A 219 -11.48 17.19 -0.73
C ILE A 219 -10.97 16.02 -1.57
N ASP A 220 -11.87 15.27 -2.21
CA ASP A 220 -11.50 14.19 -3.12
C ASP A 220 -11.36 14.74 -4.56
N ILE A 221 -10.17 14.59 -5.13
CA ILE A 221 -9.81 15.09 -6.46
C ILE A 221 -9.49 13.89 -7.35
N MET A 222 -10.05 13.88 -8.56
CA MET A 222 -9.72 12.86 -9.56
C MET A 222 -8.97 13.51 -10.73
N VAL A 223 -7.81 12.97 -11.05
CA VAL A 223 -6.95 13.45 -12.14
C VAL A 223 -6.85 12.35 -13.20
N GLY A 224 -7.23 12.68 -14.42
CA GLY A 224 -7.15 11.79 -15.55
C GLY A 224 -5.86 11.99 -16.32
N VAL A 225 -5.11 10.91 -16.54
CA VAL A 225 -3.87 10.88 -17.33
C VAL A 225 -3.91 9.73 -18.35
N THR A 226 -2.87 9.55 -19.15
CA THR A 226 -2.73 8.30 -19.91
C THR A 226 -2.22 7.18 -19.01
N ALA A 227 -2.53 5.91 -19.31
CA ALA A 227 -2.06 4.78 -18.51
C ALA A 227 -0.53 4.73 -18.39
N ASP A 228 0.19 5.11 -19.45
CA ASP A 228 1.66 5.13 -19.49
C ASP A 228 2.27 6.27 -18.64
N ASP A 229 1.47 7.28 -18.29
CA ASP A 229 1.91 8.43 -17.49
C ASP A 229 1.66 8.28 -15.99
N LEU A 230 1.03 7.17 -15.54
CA LEU A 230 0.62 6.98 -14.15
C LEU A 230 1.77 7.12 -13.14
N ASP A 231 2.98 6.66 -13.46
CA ASP A 231 4.12 6.79 -12.52
C ASP A 231 4.82 8.15 -12.63
N ARG A 232 4.71 8.83 -13.77
CA ARG A 232 5.40 10.11 -14.05
C ARG A 232 4.86 11.27 -13.21
N ILE A 233 3.63 11.14 -12.72
CA ILE A 233 2.95 12.13 -11.87
C ILE A 233 3.42 12.12 -10.41
N ILE A 234 4.11 11.05 -9.96
CA ILE A 234 4.40 10.86 -8.53
C ILE A 234 5.28 12.00 -8.01
N GLU A 235 6.47 12.22 -8.59
CA GLU A 235 7.39 13.26 -8.13
C GLU A 235 6.79 14.69 -8.21
N PRO A 236 6.13 15.10 -9.31
CA PRO A 236 5.46 16.39 -9.35
C PRO A 236 4.44 16.62 -8.23
N LEU A 237 3.65 15.60 -7.87
CA LEU A 237 2.66 15.72 -6.79
C LEU A 237 3.31 15.75 -5.41
N LEU A 238 4.38 14.99 -5.20
CA LEU A 238 5.20 15.12 -3.99
C LEU A 238 5.75 16.54 -3.84
N GLY A 239 6.21 17.14 -4.95
CA GLY A 239 6.77 18.49 -4.99
C GLY A 239 5.80 19.62 -4.58
N ILE A 240 4.48 19.36 -4.60
CA ILE A 240 3.45 20.32 -4.14
C ILE A 240 2.78 19.91 -2.82
N GLY A 241 3.40 18.99 -2.07
CA GLY A 241 3.01 18.67 -0.70
C GLY A 241 1.98 17.55 -0.55
N TYR A 242 1.78 16.71 -1.56
CA TYR A 242 1.04 15.46 -1.41
C TYR A 242 1.96 14.32 -0.96
N GLU A 243 1.43 13.38 -0.18
CA GLU A 243 2.06 12.11 0.14
C GLU A 243 1.50 11.02 -0.79
N TYR A 244 2.39 10.29 -1.48
CA TYR A 244 2.01 9.13 -2.28
C TYR A 244 1.77 7.90 -1.38
N SER A 245 0.66 7.21 -1.63
CA SER A 245 0.24 6.03 -0.89
C SER A 245 0.00 4.87 -1.86
N PRO A 246 0.98 3.97 -2.04
CA PRO A 246 0.87 2.79 -2.91
C PRO A 246 0.04 1.65 -2.30
N ASP A 247 -0.56 1.89 -1.13
CA ASP A 247 -1.55 1.00 -0.56
C ASP A 247 -2.70 0.84 -1.57
N TRP A 248 -3.03 -0.41 -1.91
CA TRP A 248 -4.09 -0.81 -2.85
C TRP A 248 -3.71 -0.89 -4.33
N GLU A 249 -2.45 -0.69 -4.74
CA GLU A 249 -2.06 -0.81 -6.15
C GLU A 249 -2.08 -2.23 -6.74
N ILE A 250 -2.02 -3.30 -5.94
CA ILE A 250 -2.28 -4.66 -6.43
C ILE A 250 -3.77 -4.79 -6.77
N SER A 251 -4.66 -4.31 -5.90
CA SER A 251 -6.11 -4.34 -6.12
C SER A 251 -6.64 -3.29 -7.10
N MET A 252 -5.90 -2.19 -7.30
CA MET A 252 -6.26 -1.04 -8.13
C MET A 252 -5.01 -0.54 -8.89
N PRO A 253 -4.47 -1.34 -9.82
CA PRO A 253 -3.15 -1.09 -10.41
C PRO A 253 -3.11 0.12 -11.34
N LEU A 254 -4.26 0.48 -11.92
CA LEU A 254 -4.42 1.69 -12.73
C LEU A 254 -4.75 2.92 -11.89
N ARG A 255 -4.46 2.91 -10.59
CA ARG A 255 -4.64 4.07 -9.71
C ARG A 255 -3.35 4.39 -8.98
N ARG A 256 -2.98 5.67 -8.98
CA ARG A 256 -2.05 6.22 -8.00
C ARG A 256 -2.83 7.06 -7.01
N TYR A 257 -2.62 6.82 -5.73
CA TYR A 257 -3.38 7.47 -4.67
C TYR A 257 -2.46 8.36 -3.84
N PHE A 258 -2.92 9.58 -3.57
CA PHE A 258 -2.21 10.55 -2.77
C PHE A 258 -3.11 11.13 -1.70
N ARG A 259 -2.49 11.58 -0.61
CA ARG A 259 -3.16 12.30 0.47
C ARG A 259 -2.40 13.56 0.81
N ARG A 260 -3.09 14.57 1.34
CA ARG A 260 -2.46 15.69 2.04
C ARG A 260 -2.96 15.71 3.47
N ILE A 261 -2.03 15.72 4.42
CA ILE A 261 -2.32 15.64 5.85
C ILE A 261 -2.07 17.01 6.48
N ALA A 262 -2.97 17.45 7.35
CA ALA A 262 -2.79 18.64 8.17
C ALA A 262 -1.87 18.37 9.38
N ALA A 263 -1.51 19.43 10.11
CA ALA A 263 -0.60 19.34 11.26
C ALA A 263 -1.17 18.52 12.43
N ASP A 264 -2.51 18.45 12.54
CA ASP A 264 -3.25 17.63 13.49
C ASP A 264 -3.37 16.16 13.07
N ASN A 265 -2.72 15.79 11.97
CA ASN A 265 -2.67 14.45 11.42
C ASN A 265 -3.99 13.96 10.78
N GLU A 266 -4.87 14.89 10.42
CA GLU A 266 -6.09 14.60 9.66
C GLU A 266 -5.85 14.71 8.14
N ASP A 267 -6.45 13.80 7.38
CA ASP A 267 -6.47 13.92 5.92
C ASP A 267 -7.32 15.14 5.53
N THR A 268 -6.79 15.98 4.64
CA THR A 268 -7.50 17.16 4.12
C THR A 268 -7.85 17.02 2.64
N HIS A 269 -7.02 16.30 1.89
CA HIS A 269 -7.20 16.10 0.46
C HIS A 269 -6.83 14.67 0.10
N HIS A 270 -7.59 14.11 -0.83
CA HIS A 270 -7.26 12.86 -1.50
C HIS A 270 -7.15 13.14 -3.00
N VAL A 271 -6.10 12.62 -3.64
CA VAL A 271 -5.96 12.69 -5.09
C VAL A 271 -5.90 11.28 -5.65
N HIS A 272 -6.84 10.98 -6.55
CA HIS A 272 -6.89 9.75 -7.30
C HIS A 272 -6.44 10.03 -8.73
N VAL A 273 -5.27 9.55 -9.10
CA VAL A 273 -4.78 9.65 -10.49
C VAL A 273 -5.04 8.34 -11.21
N VAL A 274 -5.76 8.41 -12.33
CA VAL A 274 -6.29 7.25 -13.07
C VAL A 274 -6.26 7.49 -14.58
N PRO A 275 -6.33 6.43 -15.41
CA PRO A 275 -6.56 6.57 -16.84
C PRO A 275 -7.84 7.36 -17.14
N TYR A 276 -7.72 8.39 -17.97
CA TYR A 276 -8.82 9.28 -18.31
C TYR A 276 -9.91 8.54 -19.11
N GLY A 277 -11.17 8.71 -18.71
CA GLY A 277 -12.32 8.14 -19.40
C GLY A 277 -12.55 6.64 -19.16
N GLU A 278 -11.70 5.97 -18.37
CA GLU A 278 -11.88 4.55 -18.03
C GLU A 278 -12.89 4.34 -16.88
N GLU A 279 -13.02 3.09 -16.42
CA GLU A 279 -14.05 2.68 -15.45
C GLU A 279 -14.02 3.53 -14.18
N PHE A 280 -12.84 3.68 -13.54
CA PHE A 280 -12.76 4.47 -12.31
C PHE A 280 -13.21 5.92 -12.54
N TRP A 281 -12.76 6.54 -13.65
CA TRP A 281 -13.14 7.90 -14.03
C TRP A 281 -14.66 8.04 -14.21
N THR A 282 -15.23 7.23 -15.09
CA THR A 282 -16.65 7.30 -15.45
C THR A 282 -17.57 6.95 -14.29
N ARG A 283 -17.22 5.94 -13.49
CA ARG A 283 -17.97 5.52 -12.30
C ARG A 283 -18.11 6.64 -11.28
N HIS A 284 -17.01 7.32 -10.94
CA HIS A 284 -17.04 8.37 -9.90
C HIS A 284 -17.79 9.62 -10.36
N LEU A 285 -17.71 9.99 -11.64
CA LEU A 285 -18.50 11.10 -12.19
C LEU A 285 -19.99 10.79 -12.18
N ARG A 286 -20.39 9.59 -12.66
CA ARG A 286 -21.80 9.16 -12.64
C ARG A 286 -22.38 9.16 -11.23
N PHE A 287 -21.64 8.63 -10.25
CA PHE A 287 -22.07 8.65 -8.85
C PHE A 287 -22.28 10.07 -8.32
N ARG A 288 -21.31 10.97 -8.55
CA ARG A 288 -21.41 12.39 -8.14
C ARG A 288 -22.61 13.08 -8.80
N ASP A 289 -22.73 12.95 -10.11
CA ASP A 289 -23.73 13.68 -10.90
C ASP A 289 -25.16 13.16 -10.62
N TYR A 290 -25.30 11.87 -10.32
CA TYR A 290 -26.55 11.30 -9.81
C TYR A 290 -26.94 11.97 -8.48
N LEU A 291 -26.04 12.01 -7.50
CA LEU A 291 -26.34 12.65 -6.21
C LEU A 291 -26.63 14.15 -6.31
N ARG A 292 -26.02 14.86 -7.28
CA ARG A 292 -26.32 16.28 -7.54
C ARG A 292 -27.74 16.49 -8.09
N SER A 293 -28.26 15.52 -8.83
CA SER A 293 -29.60 15.59 -9.45
C SER A 293 -30.71 14.93 -8.63
N HIS A 294 -30.36 14.20 -7.56
CA HIS A 294 -31.29 13.47 -6.68
C HIS A 294 -31.10 13.87 -5.21
N PRO A 295 -31.70 15.00 -4.78
CA PRO A 295 -31.51 15.53 -3.42
C PRO A 295 -31.96 14.57 -2.31
N GLU A 296 -32.93 13.70 -2.56
CA GLU A 296 -33.38 12.70 -1.60
C GLU A 296 -32.33 11.61 -1.38
N ALA A 297 -31.68 11.15 -2.47
CA ALA A 297 -30.59 10.19 -2.41
C ALA A 297 -29.35 10.80 -1.71
N ALA A 298 -29.04 12.07 -2.00
CA ALA A 298 -27.98 12.79 -1.30
C ALA A 298 -28.26 12.89 0.21
N ARG A 299 -29.49 13.25 0.60
CA ARG A 299 -29.90 13.30 2.02
C ARG A 299 -29.78 11.94 2.70
N ALA A 300 -30.32 10.89 2.09
CA ALA A 300 -30.22 9.52 2.61
C ALA A 300 -28.75 9.08 2.79
N TYR A 301 -27.88 9.46 1.86
CA TYR A 301 -26.45 9.17 1.97
C TYR A 301 -25.79 9.95 3.12
N GLY A 302 -26.15 11.23 3.29
CA GLY A 302 -25.70 12.07 4.40
C GLY A 302 -26.08 11.48 5.76
N ASP A 303 -27.34 11.07 5.92
CA ASP A 303 -27.87 10.49 7.16
C ASP A 303 -27.20 9.15 7.49
N LEU A 304 -27.02 8.29 6.47
CA LEU A 304 -26.26 7.05 6.60
C LEU A 304 -24.84 7.31 7.13
N LYS A 305 -24.14 8.30 6.58
CA LYS A 305 -22.76 8.64 7.01
C LYS A 305 -22.71 9.14 8.44
N LYS A 306 -23.64 10.01 8.84
CA LYS A 306 -23.72 10.51 10.23
C LYS A 306 -23.96 9.37 11.22
N ARG A 307 -24.88 8.46 10.89
CA ARG A 307 -25.17 7.26 11.70
C ARG A 307 -23.95 6.35 11.82
N LEU A 308 -23.31 5.99 10.71
CA LEU A 308 -22.13 5.12 10.69
C LEU A 308 -20.92 5.76 11.41
N ALA A 309 -20.80 7.10 11.39
CA ALA A 309 -19.76 7.81 12.13
C ALA A 309 -19.94 7.70 13.65
N GLY A 310 -21.18 7.62 14.14
CA GLY A 310 -21.48 7.35 15.55
C GLY A 310 -21.31 5.89 15.95
N GLU A 311 -21.54 4.96 15.03
CA GLU A 311 -21.49 3.50 15.28
C GLU A 311 -20.06 2.93 15.18
N HIS A 312 -19.17 3.51 14.35
CA HIS A 312 -17.85 2.96 14.06
C HIS A 312 -16.70 3.86 14.53
N ARG A 313 -15.78 3.29 15.31
CA ARG A 313 -14.52 3.94 15.73
C ARG A 313 -13.41 3.88 14.66
N GLY A 314 -13.61 3.18 13.54
CA GLY A 314 -12.58 2.90 12.53
C GLY A 314 -13.03 3.15 11.09
N SER A 315 -12.16 3.77 10.28
CA SER A 315 -12.48 4.20 8.91
C SER A 315 -12.73 3.07 7.91
N ILE A 316 -12.19 1.87 8.13
CA ILE A 316 -12.34 0.72 7.24
C ILE A 316 -13.76 0.15 7.33
N ASP A 317 -14.23 -0.13 8.55
CA ASP A 317 -15.59 -0.67 8.78
C ASP A 317 -16.65 0.32 8.27
N TYR A 318 -16.44 1.61 8.52
CA TYR A 318 -17.24 2.69 7.94
C TYR A 318 -17.24 2.69 6.41
N THR A 319 -16.12 2.38 5.76
CA THR A 319 -16.03 2.34 4.30
C THR A 319 -16.79 1.15 3.73
N PHE A 320 -16.65 -0.03 4.32
CA PHE A 320 -17.41 -1.22 3.90
C PHE A 320 -18.91 -1.10 4.19
N ALA A 321 -19.30 -0.48 5.30
CA ALA A 321 -20.70 -0.29 5.67
C ALA A 321 -21.48 0.61 4.69
N LYS A 322 -20.79 1.47 3.92
CA LYS A 322 -21.40 2.29 2.86
C LYS A 322 -21.54 1.55 1.53
N ALA A 323 -20.89 0.41 1.36
CA ALA A 323 -20.71 -0.21 0.05
C ALA A 323 -22.04 -0.62 -0.60
N GLU A 324 -23.02 -1.08 0.18
CA GLU A 324 -24.34 -1.45 -0.34
C GLU A 324 -25.10 -0.24 -0.90
N PHE A 325 -25.13 0.86 -0.15
CA PHE A 325 -25.74 2.11 -0.61
C PHE A 325 -25.03 2.68 -1.84
N ILE A 326 -23.69 2.62 -1.86
CA ILE A 326 -22.92 3.09 -3.02
C ILE A 326 -23.29 2.27 -4.26
N ARG A 327 -23.36 0.94 -4.14
CA ARG A 327 -23.77 0.05 -5.24
C ARG A 327 -25.19 0.33 -5.73
N SER A 328 -26.14 0.63 -4.84
CA SER A 328 -27.51 0.93 -5.26
C SER A 328 -27.59 2.23 -6.07
N VAL A 329 -26.88 3.27 -5.65
CA VAL A 329 -26.77 4.52 -6.40
C VAL A 329 -26.03 4.32 -7.72
N GLU A 330 -24.95 3.55 -7.74
CA GLU A 330 -24.21 3.22 -8.97
C GLU A 330 -25.10 2.50 -10.00
N ALA A 331 -25.94 1.57 -9.54
CA ALA A 331 -26.92 0.89 -10.38
C ALA A 331 -27.95 1.88 -10.97
N SER A 332 -28.51 2.76 -10.15
CA SER A 332 -29.45 3.81 -10.62
C SER A 332 -28.79 4.83 -11.55
N ALA A 333 -27.51 5.12 -11.37
CA ALA A 333 -26.72 6.01 -12.21
C ALA A 333 -26.26 5.33 -13.53
N GLY A 334 -26.66 4.07 -13.77
CA GLY A 334 -26.30 3.32 -14.96
C GLY A 334 -24.81 3.00 -15.07
N VAL A 335 -24.09 2.88 -13.94
CA VAL A 335 -22.69 2.44 -13.93
C VAL A 335 -22.64 0.98 -14.37
N VAL A 336 -21.90 0.70 -15.44
CA VAL A 336 -21.66 -0.67 -15.91
C VAL A 336 -20.29 -1.09 -15.40
N HIS A 337 -20.25 -2.06 -14.49
CA HIS A 337 -18.99 -2.69 -14.09
C HIS A 337 -18.52 -3.59 -15.23
N ARG A 338 -17.28 -3.40 -15.68
CA ARG A 338 -16.67 -4.37 -16.60
C ARG A 338 -16.43 -5.64 -15.78
N ARG A 339 -16.93 -6.78 -16.29
CA ARG A 339 -16.73 -8.09 -15.69
C ARG A 339 -15.31 -8.58 -15.87
#